data_AF-A0A7V8AB77-F1
#
_entry.id   AF-A0A7V8AB77-F1
#
_cell.length_a   1.000
_cell.length_b   1.000
_cell.length_c   1.000
_cell.angle_alpha   90.00
_cell.angle_beta   90.00
_cell.angle_gamma   90.00
#
_symmetry.space_group_name_H-M   'P 1'
#
loop_
_entity.id
_entity.type
_entity.pdbx_description
1 polymer ?
#
loop_
_entity_poly.entity_id
_entity_poly.type
_entity_poly.pdbx_seq_one_letter_code
_entity_poly.pdbx_strand_id
1 'polypeptide(L)'
;MAKANKPTDVEITQLPRAALPEARLDLKSGVEIIAQFHKTLPNRPGVYRMIGEIGNVLYVGKAKSLKKRVATYARGIGHTNQITRMLGMVRGMEFTITHTEAEALLLEANLIRRLKPRYNVLMRDDKSFPFIAIGLDHPSPYLVKHRGPRQKGIDYFGPFANGFSLAKSLNILQKAFLLRSCSNAEFEGRSRPCMQYQIKRCSAPCCGLIAPEEYRELVDQARLFMRGRSNKLQDDLAKEMQVASNAL
;
A
#
# COMPACT_ATOMS: atom_id res chain seq x y z
N MET A 1 -48.06 0.84 -51.82
CA MET A 1 -46.89 0.12 -51.28
C MET A 1 -45.71 1.07 -51.31
N ALA A 2 -45.42 1.69 -50.16
CA ALA A 2 -44.47 2.79 -50.03
C ALA A 2 -43.03 2.27 -49.94
N LYS A 3 -42.14 2.89 -50.71
CA LYS A 3 -40.70 2.59 -50.75
C LYS A 3 -40.03 3.05 -49.45
N ALA A 4 -39.10 2.22 -48.97
CA ALA A 4 -38.26 2.45 -47.81
C ALA A 4 -37.44 3.75 -47.96
N ASN A 5 -37.48 4.60 -46.94
CA ASN A 5 -36.56 5.72 -46.78
C ASN A 5 -35.72 5.46 -45.53
N LYS A 6 -34.40 5.33 -45.72
CA LYS A 6 -33.41 5.20 -44.64
C LYS A 6 -33.41 6.49 -43.81
N PRO A 7 -33.32 6.44 -42.47
CA PRO A 7 -33.04 7.63 -41.69
C PRO A 7 -31.62 8.11 -41.99
N THR A 8 -31.53 9.33 -42.50
CA THR A 8 -30.33 10.09 -42.83
C THR A 8 -29.53 10.39 -41.57
N ASP A 9 -28.22 10.23 -41.64
CA ASP A 9 -27.27 10.57 -40.58
C ASP A 9 -27.46 12.02 -40.13
N VAL A 10 -27.76 12.22 -38.84
CA VAL A 10 -27.74 13.55 -38.23
C VAL A 10 -26.29 13.95 -38.08
N GLU A 11 -25.84 14.91 -38.89
CA GLU A 11 -24.60 15.64 -38.67
C GLU A 11 -24.59 16.21 -37.26
N ILE A 12 -23.78 15.63 -36.38
CA ILE A 12 -23.46 16.23 -35.09
C ILE A 12 -22.59 17.43 -35.39
N THR A 13 -23.22 18.59 -35.54
CA THR A 13 -22.57 19.88 -35.60
C THR A 13 -21.63 19.99 -34.40
N GLN A 14 -20.32 20.07 -34.66
CA GLN A 14 -19.32 20.28 -33.63
C GLN A 14 -19.61 21.61 -32.95
N LEU A 15 -20.15 21.56 -31.73
CA LEU A 15 -20.15 22.71 -30.85
C LEU A 15 -18.69 23.16 -30.64
N PRO A 16 -18.37 24.45 -30.76
CA PRO A 16 -17.04 24.93 -30.45
C PRO A 16 -16.79 24.58 -28.98
N ARG A 17 -15.86 23.66 -28.76
CA ARG A 17 -15.35 23.37 -27.43
C ARG A 17 -14.62 24.64 -27.02
N ALA A 18 -15.32 25.53 -26.32
CA ALA A 18 -14.73 26.73 -25.73
C ALA A 18 -13.48 26.26 -25.00
N ALA A 19 -12.31 26.64 -25.54
CA ALA A 19 -11.06 26.38 -24.89
C ALA A 19 -11.18 27.07 -23.53
N LEU A 20 -11.29 26.27 -22.46
CA LEU A 20 -11.02 26.77 -21.12
C LEU A 20 -9.70 27.53 -21.23
N PRO A 21 -9.65 28.82 -20.85
CA PRO A 21 -8.45 29.63 -21.04
C PRO A 21 -7.28 28.84 -20.49
N GLU A 22 -6.27 28.59 -21.34
CA GLU A 22 -5.12 27.77 -20.96
C GLU A 22 -4.59 28.29 -19.62
N ALA A 23 -4.76 27.50 -18.55
CA ALA A 23 -4.27 27.82 -17.23
C ALA A 23 -2.81 28.26 -17.39
N ARG A 24 -2.52 29.52 -17.06
CA ARG A 24 -1.28 30.21 -17.44
C ARG A 24 -0.09 29.35 -17.01
N LEU A 25 0.54 28.68 -17.98
CA LEU A 25 1.69 27.81 -17.74
C LEU A 25 2.88 28.70 -17.43
N ASP A 26 3.21 28.83 -16.16
CA ASP A 26 4.34 29.63 -15.71
C ASP A 26 5.31 28.75 -14.92
N LEU A 27 6.28 28.21 -15.65
CA LEU A 27 7.33 27.37 -15.07
C LEU A 27 8.16 28.11 -14.03
N LYS A 28 8.44 29.41 -14.23
CA LYS A 28 9.25 30.18 -13.28
C LYS A 28 8.52 30.29 -11.95
N SER A 29 7.25 30.70 -11.98
CA SER A 29 6.44 30.78 -10.75
C SER A 29 6.31 29.43 -10.05
N GLY A 30 6.07 28.34 -10.79
CA GLY A 30 5.92 27.00 -10.21
C GLY A 30 7.19 26.51 -9.53
N VAL A 31 8.35 26.70 -10.16
CA VAL A 31 9.65 26.33 -9.59
C VAL A 31 9.98 27.18 -8.36
N GLU A 32 9.68 28.48 -8.38
CA GLU A 32 9.87 29.38 -7.23
C GLU A 32 9.01 28.96 -6.02
N ILE A 33 7.73 28.63 -6.25
CA ILE A 33 6.83 28.12 -5.20
C ILE A 33 7.43 26.85 -4.58
N ILE A 34 7.87 25.90 -5.40
CA ILE A 34 8.47 24.64 -4.94
C ILE A 34 9.77 24.92 -4.15
N ALA A 35 10.58 25.88 -4.60
CA ALA A 35 11.81 26.27 -3.91
C ALA A 35 11.54 26.92 -2.54
N GLN A 36 10.43 27.65 -2.37
CA GLN A 36 10.00 28.18 -1.08
C GLN A 36 9.65 27.05 -0.10
N PHE A 37 8.81 26.09 -0.52
CA PHE A 37 8.45 24.94 0.31
C PHE A 37 9.66 24.05 0.65
N HIS A 38 10.61 23.87 -0.27
CA HIS A 38 11.81 23.08 -0.02
C HIS A 38 12.59 23.52 1.24
N LYS A 39 12.64 24.83 1.53
CA LYS A 39 13.41 25.38 2.66
C LYS A 39 12.91 24.91 4.02
N THR A 40 11.62 24.61 4.15
CA THR A 40 10.96 24.24 5.40
C THR A 40 10.86 22.72 5.61
N LEU A 41 11.32 21.91 4.64
CA LEU A 41 11.15 20.46 4.68
C LEU A 41 12.19 19.73 5.55
N PRO A 42 11.77 18.71 6.32
CA PRO A 42 12.68 17.86 7.06
C PRO A 42 13.34 16.79 6.17
N ASN A 43 14.46 16.25 6.64
CA ASN A 43 15.09 15.05 6.08
C ASN A 43 14.41 13.77 6.60
N ARG A 44 13.11 13.65 6.38
CA ARG A 44 12.30 12.49 6.81
C ARG A 44 11.55 11.85 5.64
N PRO A 45 11.19 10.56 5.75
CA PRO A 45 10.34 9.92 4.77
C PRO A 45 8.92 10.50 4.81
N GLY A 46 8.23 10.42 3.68
CA GLY A 46 6.86 10.88 3.58
C GLY A 46 6.34 10.94 2.16
N VAL A 47 5.14 11.49 2.02
CA VAL A 47 4.44 11.70 0.75
C VAL A 47 4.26 13.19 0.52
N TYR A 48 4.47 13.64 -0.71
CA TYR A 48 4.19 15.00 -1.15
C TYR A 48 3.13 15.01 -2.24
N ARG A 49 2.35 16.09 -2.27
CA ARG A 49 1.33 16.35 -3.28
C ARG A 49 1.61 17.71 -3.91
N MET A 50 1.58 17.76 -5.24
CA MET A 50 1.67 19.00 -6.01
C MET A 50 0.26 19.42 -6.38
N ILE A 51 -0.10 20.65 -6.03
CA ILE A 51 -1.44 21.21 -6.15
C ILE A 51 -1.44 22.24 -7.27
N GLY A 52 -2.46 22.18 -8.12
CA GLY A 52 -2.67 23.10 -9.23
C GLY A 52 -3.67 24.21 -8.92
N GLU A 53 -4.12 24.86 -9.98
CA GLU A 53 -5.15 25.90 -9.91
C GLU A 53 -6.49 25.27 -9.51
N ILE A 54 -7.18 25.87 -8.51
CA ILE A 54 -8.44 25.35 -7.95
C ILE A 54 -8.25 24.11 -7.03
N GLY A 55 -7.05 23.94 -6.46
CA GLY A 55 -6.82 22.93 -5.40
C GLY A 55 -6.75 21.47 -5.90
N ASN A 56 -6.72 21.26 -7.21
CA ASN A 56 -6.62 19.92 -7.79
C ASN A 56 -5.23 19.31 -7.57
N VAL A 57 -5.19 18.01 -7.25
CA VAL A 57 -3.92 17.30 -7.09
C VAL A 57 -3.37 16.92 -8.46
N LEU A 58 -2.25 17.53 -8.85
CA LEU A 58 -1.57 17.28 -10.12
C LEU A 58 -0.73 16.01 -10.05
N TYR A 59 -0.02 15.82 -8.94
CA TYR A 59 0.90 14.70 -8.74
C TYR A 59 1.03 14.33 -7.26
N VAL A 60 1.19 13.04 -6.97
CA VAL A 60 1.55 12.49 -5.65
C VAL A 60 2.83 11.68 -5.80
N GLY A 61 3.78 11.85 -4.88
CA GLY A 61 4.99 11.02 -4.84
C GLY A 61 5.48 10.74 -3.42
N LYS A 62 6.14 9.61 -3.23
CA LYS A 62 6.86 9.28 -1.99
C LYS A 62 8.33 9.70 -2.04
N ALA A 63 8.91 9.93 -0.87
CA ALA A 63 10.34 10.20 -0.72
C ALA A 63 10.92 9.52 0.52
N LYS A 64 12.19 9.08 0.44
CA LYS A 64 13.00 8.72 1.62
C LYS A 64 13.40 9.95 2.43
N SER A 65 13.68 11.05 1.73
CA SER A 65 13.87 12.39 2.29
C SER A 65 13.06 13.38 1.44
N LEU A 66 12.02 13.95 2.04
CA LEU A 66 11.18 14.97 1.41
C LEU A 66 12.04 16.15 0.93
N LYS A 67 12.96 16.65 1.77
CA LYS A 67 13.87 17.74 1.40
C LYS A 67 14.67 17.44 0.13
N LYS A 68 15.39 16.31 0.08
CA LYS A 68 16.19 15.92 -1.10
C LYS A 68 15.34 15.73 -2.35
N ARG A 69 14.14 15.16 -2.20
CA ARG A 69 13.25 14.90 -3.34
C ARG A 69 12.70 16.21 -3.91
N VAL A 70 12.24 17.13 -3.07
CA VAL A 70 11.68 18.41 -3.52
C VAL A 70 12.76 19.33 -4.10
N ALA A 71 13.98 19.30 -3.56
CA ALA A 71 15.13 19.99 -4.15
C ALA A 71 15.36 19.65 -5.62
N THR A 72 15.02 18.42 -6.03
CA THR A 72 15.18 17.98 -7.42
C THR A 72 14.26 18.75 -8.36
N TYR A 73 13.02 19.02 -7.94
CA TYR A 73 12.05 19.81 -8.71
C TYR A 73 12.31 21.32 -8.64
N ALA A 74 12.80 21.80 -7.50
CA ALA A 74 13.15 23.21 -7.29
C ALA A 74 14.29 23.70 -8.21
N ARG A 75 15.06 22.79 -8.82
CA ARG A 75 16.07 23.14 -9.83
C ARG A 75 15.48 23.46 -11.20
N GLY A 76 14.28 22.97 -11.51
CA GLY A 76 13.57 23.24 -12.77
C GLY A 76 14.22 22.69 -14.05
N ILE A 77 15.37 22.01 -13.97
CA ILE A 77 16.18 21.57 -15.11
C ILE A 77 16.39 20.04 -15.06
N GLY A 78 16.49 19.39 -16.23
CA GLY A 78 16.77 17.95 -16.33
C GLY A 78 15.53 17.07 -16.12
N HIS A 79 14.34 17.62 -16.37
CA HIS A 79 13.06 16.91 -16.29
C HIS A 79 12.51 16.60 -17.67
N THR A 80 11.67 15.56 -17.76
CA THR A 80 10.93 15.27 -18.99
C THR A 80 9.92 16.38 -19.29
N ASN A 81 9.57 16.57 -20.57
CA ASN A 81 8.59 17.60 -20.98
C ASN A 81 7.26 17.51 -20.22
N GLN A 82 6.83 16.30 -19.86
CA GLN A 82 5.62 16.08 -19.06
C GLN A 82 5.76 16.65 -17.64
N ILE A 83 6.89 16.40 -16.98
CA ILE A 83 7.17 16.93 -15.64
C ILE A 83 7.32 18.45 -15.71
N THR A 84 8.04 18.98 -16.70
CA THR A 84 8.21 20.43 -16.88
C THR A 84 6.87 21.13 -17.05
N ARG A 85 5.95 20.57 -17.85
CA ARG A 85 4.58 21.09 -17.97
C ARG A 85 3.83 21.05 -16.65
N MET A 86 3.90 19.94 -15.91
CA MET A 86 3.30 19.82 -14.59
C MET A 86 3.81 20.90 -13.62
N LEU A 87 5.12 21.15 -13.58
CA LEU A 87 5.72 22.17 -12.72
C LEU A 87 5.16 23.57 -12.99
N GLY A 88 4.92 23.93 -14.26
CA GLY A 88 4.33 25.23 -14.62
C GLY A 88 2.87 25.44 -14.20
N MET A 89 2.15 24.38 -13.81
CA MET A 89 0.79 24.49 -13.24
C MET A 89 0.77 24.43 -11.72
N VAL A 90 1.91 24.22 -11.05
CA VAL A 90 1.94 24.14 -9.59
C VAL A 90 1.59 25.51 -9.00
N ARG A 91 0.67 25.50 -8.05
CA ARG A 91 0.26 26.66 -7.23
C ARG A 91 0.49 26.42 -5.74
N GLY A 92 0.76 25.17 -5.33
CA GLY A 92 1.07 24.83 -3.95
C GLY A 92 1.57 23.41 -3.76
N MET A 93 2.02 23.09 -2.55
CA MET A 93 2.43 21.74 -2.16
C MET A 93 1.88 21.37 -0.79
N GLU A 94 1.56 20.09 -0.62
CA GLU A 94 1.17 19.52 0.67
C GLU A 94 2.05 18.31 1.01
N PHE A 95 2.33 18.12 2.29
CA PHE A 95 3.25 17.08 2.77
C PHE A 95 2.64 16.27 3.92
N THR A 96 2.93 14.98 3.94
CA THR A 96 2.62 14.09 5.06
C THR A 96 3.88 13.32 5.42
N ILE A 97 4.42 13.60 6.61
CA ILE A 97 5.61 12.91 7.13
C ILE A 97 5.18 11.54 7.66
N THR A 98 5.95 10.51 7.37
CA THR A 98 5.76 9.16 7.91
C THR A 98 6.92 8.76 8.82
N HIS A 99 6.75 7.69 9.59
CA HIS A 99 7.82 7.14 10.42
C HIS A 99 8.75 6.28 9.57
N THR A 100 8.18 5.51 8.63
CA THR A 100 8.92 4.57 7.78
C THR A 100 8.72 4.84 6.29
N GLU A 101 9.67 4.35 5.47
CA GLU A 101 9.51 4.34 4.00
C GLU A 101 8.33 3.45 3.54
N ALA A 102 8.03 2.41 4.32
CA ALA A 102 6.95 1.48 4.06
C ALA A 102 5.58 2.19 4.18
N GLU A 103 5.38 2.97 5.25
CA GLU A 103 4.19 3.81 5.40
C GLU A 103 4.06 4.83 4.27
N ALA A 104 5.15 5.48 3.87
CA ALA A 104 5.13 6.45 2.77
C ALA A 104 4.67 5.79 1.46
N LEU A 105 5.14 4.58 1.17
CA LEU A 105 4.71 3.81 0.00
C LEU A 105 3.21 3.47 0.06
N LEU A 106 2.73 3.01 1.22
CA LEU A 106 1.33 2.64 1.42
C LEU A 106 0.41 3.87 1.26
N LEU A 107 0.79 4.99 1.88
CA LEU A 107 0.06 6.25 1.81
C LEU A 107 0.03 6.83 0.40
N GLU A 108 1.16 6.83 -0.31
CA GLU A 108 1.25 7.30 -1.70
C GLU A 108 0.28 6.54 -2.60
N ALA A 109 0.35 5.21 -2.59
CA ALA A 109 -0.52 4.41 -3.45
C ALA A 109 -2.01 4.58 -3.11
N ASN A 110 -2.32 4.77 -1.82
CA ASN A 110 -3.68 5.07 -1.39
C ASN A 110 -4.17 6.42 -1.95
N LEU A 111 -3.34 7.47 -1.85
CA LEU A 111 -3.64 8.79 -2.38
C LEU A 111 -3.74 8.80 -3.90
N ILE A 112 -2.86 8.11 -4.62
CA ILE A 112 -2.95 7.97 -6.08
C ILE A 112 -4.26 7.28 -6.48
N ARG A 113 -4.66 6.20 -5.78
CA ARG A 113 -5.91 5.49 -6.07
C ARG A 113 -7.15 6.35 -5.82
N ARG A 114 -7.16 7.12 -4.72
CA ARG A 114 -8.30 7.99 -4.34
C ARG A 114 -8.40 9.23 -5.23
N LEU A 115 -7.28 9.89 -5.50
CA LEU A 115 -7.24 11.21 -6.13
C LEU A 115 -7.05 11.14 -7.65
N LYS A 116 -6.53 10.01 -8.17
CA LYS A 116 -6.21 9.78 -9.59
C LYS A 116 -5.55 11.00 -10.26
N PRO A 117 -4.42 11.49 -9.75
CA PRO A 117 -3.80 12.72 -10.24
C PRO A 117 -3.40 12.60 -11.71
N ARG A 118 -3.57 13.69 -12.47
CA ARG A 118 -3.35 13.73 -13.92
C ARG A 118 -1.94 13.29 -14.35
N TYR A 119 -0.92 13.60 -13.54
CA TYR A 119 0.49 13.33 -13.88
C TYR A 119 1.04 12.05 -13.25
N ASN A 120 0.26 11.31 -12.46
CA ASN A 120 0.65 9.99 -12.00
C ASN A 120 0.31 8.95 -13.07
N VAL A 121 1.31 8.19 -13.50
CA VAL A 121 1.04 6.99 -14.30
C VAL A 121 0.38 5.96 -13.37
N LEU A 122 -0.92 5.73 -13.58
CA LEU A 122 -1.63 4.64 -12.93
C LEU A 122 -1.06 3.33 -13.50
N MET A 123 -0.20 2.66 -12.71
CA MET A 123 0.20 1.30 -13.06
C MET A 123 -1.06 0.43 -13.01
N ARG A 124 -1.41 -0.20 -14.14
CA ARG A 124 -2.55 -1.12 -14.29
C ARG A 124 -2.44 -2.38 -13.44
N ASP A 125 -1.27 -2.59 -12.83
CA ASP A 125 -1.03 -3.69 -11.90
C ASP A 125 -1.78 -3.39 -10.59
N ASP A 126 -3.06 -3.74 -10.58
CA ASP A 126 -4.01 -3.58 -9.48
C ASP A 126 -3.71 -4.56 -8.32
N LYS A 127 -2.42 -4.74 -8.00
CA LYS A 127 -1.97 -5.56 -6.90
C LYS A 127 -2.34 -4.83 -5.61
N SER A 128 -3.55 -5.10 -5.15
CA SER A 128 -3.98 -4.80 -3.79
C SER A 128 -2.87 -5.16 -2.79
N PHE A 129 -2.65 -4.27 -1.82
CA PHE A 129 -1.62 -4.49 -0.83
C PHE A 129 -1.84 -5.82 -0.12
N PRO A 130 -0.78 -6.62 0.08
CA PRO A 130 -0.93 -7.90 0.73
C PRO A 130 -1.19 -7.71 2.24
N PHE A 131 -2.03 -8.58 2.78
CA PHE A 131 -2.38 -8.68 4.20
C PHE A 131 -2.02 -10.07 4.73
N ILE A 132 -1.80 -10.17 6.03
CA ILE A 132 -1.85 -11.45 6.73
C ILE A 132 -3.30 -11.67 7.14
N ALA A 133 -3.84 -12.85 6.87
CA ALA A 133 -5.20 -13.23 7.16
C ALA A 133 -5.24 -14.41 8.12
N ILE A 134 -6.11 -14.32 9.12
CA ILE A 134 -6.50 -15.44 9.98
C ILE A 134 -7.95 -15.80 9.63
N GLY A 135 -8.14 -16.93 8.95
CA GLY A 135 -9.47 -17.45 8.62
C GLY A 135 -10.08 -18.18 9.80
N LEU A 136 -11.25 -17.71 10.26
CA LEU A 136 -12.00 -18.28 11.40
C LEU A 136 -13.19 -19.13 10.93
N ASP A 137 -13.27 -19.40 9.63
CA ASP A 137 -14.29 -20.18 8.95
C ASP A 137 -14.13 -21.70 9.15
N HIS A 138 -13.09 -22.13 9.87
CA HIS A 138 -12.79 -23.54 10.14
C HIS A 138 -12.49 -23.75 11.64
N PRO A 139 -12.88 -24.90 12.26
CA PRO A 139 -12.62 -25.20 13.68
C PRO A 139 -11.15 -25.11 14.09
N SER A 140 -10.25 -25.44 13.16
CA SER A 140 -8.82 -25.10 13.23
C SER A 140 -8.53 -23.90 12.31
N PRO A 141 -8.50 -22.65 12.80
CA PRO A 141 -8.17 -21.48 12.01
C PRO A 141 -6.84 -21.58 11.27
N TYR A 142 -6.69 -20.89 10.15
CA TYR A 142 -5.47 -20.88 9.35
C TYR A 142 -4.87 -19.48 9.20
N LEU A 143 -3.55 -19.41 9.09
CA LEU A 143 -2.78 -18.18 8.92
C LEU A 143 -2.14 -18.15 7.53
N VAL A 144 -2.59 -17.23 6.68
CA VAL A 144 -2.18 -17.15 5.27
C VAL A 144 -1.93 -15.73 4.80
N LYS A 145 -1.28 -15.61 3.63
CA LYS A 145 -1.21 -14.35 2.89
C LYS A 145 -2.53 -14.13 2.15
N HIS A 146 -3.03 -12.89 2.16
CA HIS A 146 -4.23 -12.48 1.42
C HIS A 146 -3.95 -11.29 0.52
N ARG A 147 -4.54 -11.29 -0.68
CA ARG A 147 -4.62 -10.13 -1.59
C ARG A 147 -6.04 -10.06 -2.12
N GLY A 148 -6.60 -8.86 -2.17
CA GLY A 148 -7.92 -8.61 -2.75
C GLY A 148 -8.95 -8.15 -1.72
N PRO A 149 -10.25 -8.22 -2.07
CA PRO A 149 -11.32 -7.76 -1.21
C PRO A 149 -11.37 -8.55 0.09
N ARG A 150 -11.86 -7.89 1.15
CA ARG A 150 -12.06 -8.52 2.46
C ARG A 150 -13.33 -9.36 2.45
N GLN A 151 -13.28 -10.50 3.10
CA GLN A 151 -14.39 -11.44 3.27
C GLN A 151 -14.80 -11.45 4.74
N LYS A 152 -16.05 -11.84 5.01
CA LYS A 152 -16.54 -12.01 6.39
C LYS A 152 -15.93 -13.28 7.01
N GLY A 153 -15.73 -13.28 8.32
CA GLY A 153 -15.15 -14.43 9.04
C GLY A 153 -13.61 -14.54 8.95
N ILE A 154 -12.94 -13.51 8.40
CA ILE A 154 -11.48 -13.47 8.30
C ILE A 154 -10.97 -12.20 8.98
N ASP A 155 -10.01 -12.36 9.89
CA ASP A 155 -9.29 -11.25 10.49
C ASP A 155 -8.11 -10.86 9.58
N TYR A 156 -8.03 -9.58 9.19
CA TYR A 156 -7.00 -9.05 8.30
C TYR A 156 -6.05 -8.10 9.02
N PHE A 157 -4.75 -8.36 8.90
CA PHE A 157 -3.68 -7.60 9.50
C PHE A 157 -2.72 -7.06 8.43
N GLY A 158 -2.42 -5.77 8.46
CA GLY A 158 -1.69 -5.06 7.40
C GLY A 158 -2.39 -3.75 7.01
N PRO A 159 -2.03 -3.09 5.91
CA PRO A 159 -1.34 -3.60 4.70
C PRO A 159 0.19 -3.66 4.81
N PHE A 160 0.80 -4.60 4.09
CA PHE A 160 2.27 -4.71 3.99
C PHE A 160 2.78 -4.03 2.72
N ALA A 161 3.91 -3.34 2.82
CA ALA A 161 4.52 -2.59 1.72
C ALA A 161 4.88 -3.47 0.51
N ASN A 162 5.33 -4.70 0.74
CA ASN A 162 5.67 -5.65 -0.31
C ASN A 162 5.51 -7.11 0.17
N GLY A 163 5.53 -8.05 -0.77
CA GLY A 163 5.39 -9.48 -0.47
C GLY A 163 6.51 -10.05 0.41
N PHE A 164 7.72 -9.49 0.36
CA PHE A 164 8.86 -9.97 1.15
C PHE A 164 8.68 -9.65 2.65
N SER A 165 8.32 -8.41 2.98
CA SER A 165 8.01 -7.98 4.36
C SER A 165 6.86 -8.79 4.97
N LEU A 166 5.85 -9.10 4.15
CA LEU A 166 4.75 -9.97 4.54
C LEU A 166 5.22 -11.40 4.79
N ALA A 167 5.98 -11.99 3.87
CA ALA A 167 6.48 -13.37 4.02
C ALA A 167 7.37 -13.51 5.26
N LYS A 168 8.23 -12.52 5.55
CA LYS A 168 9.05 -12.48 6.76
C LYS A 168 8.17 -12.47 8.02
N SER A 169 7.19 -11.58 8.07
CA SER A 169 6.27 -11.46 9.22
C SER A 169 5.43 -12.73 9.41
N LEU A 170 4.91 -13.30 8.32
CA LEU A 170 4.16 -14.55 8.31
C LEU A 170 5.01 -15.72 8.86
N ASN A 171 6.26 -15.84 8.42
CA ASN A 171 7.18 -16.86 8.92
C ASN A 171 7.45 -16.73 10.43
N ILE A 172 7.58 -15.49 10.94
CA ILE A 172 7.77 -15.24 12.37
C ILE A 172 6.53 -15.70 13.15
N LEU A 173 5.33 -15.35 12.70
CA LEU A 173 4.08 -15.74 13.33
C LEU A 173 3.89 -17.26 13.33
N GLN A 174 4.21 -17.93 12.23
CA GLN A 174 4.13 -19.39 12.14
C GLN A 174 5.09 -20.08 13.11
N LYS A 175 6.30 -19.56 13.30
CA LYS A 175 7.24 -20.11 14.28
C LYS A 175 6.83 -19.84 15.73
N ALA A 176 6.23 -18.68 16.00
CA ALA A 176 5.85 -18.28 17.34
C ALA A 176 4.57 -18.97 17.82
N PHE A 177 3.55 -19.06 16.97
CA PHE A 177 2.22 -19.54 17.34
C PHE A 177 1.86 -20.90 16.73
N LEU A 178 2.73 -21.47 15.88
CA LEU A 178 2.56 -22.81 15.29
C LEU A 178 1.21 -23.00 14.58
N LEU A 179 0.70 -21.94 13.96
CA LEU A 179 -0.56 -21.98 13.23
C LEU A 179 -0.40 -22.62 11.85
N ARG A 180 -1.45 -23.30 11.38
CA ARG A 180 -1.44 -23.95 10.07
C ARG A 180 -1.55 -22.90 8.97
N SER A 181 -1.00 -23.22 7.81
CA SER A 181 -1.13 -22.40 6.60
C SER A 181 -1.61 -23.19 5.39
N CYS A 182 -1.96 -24.47 5.58
CA CYS A 182 -2.54 -25.31 4.55
C CYS A 182 -4.01 -24.92 4.31
N SER A 183 -4.48 -25.18 3.09
CA SER A 183 -5.90 -25.08 2.75
C SER A 183 -6.75 -26.08 3.54
N ASN A 184 -8.07 -25.89 3.56
CA ASN A 184 -8.99 -26.84 4.23
C ASN A 184 -8.96 -28.22 3.56
N ALA A 185 -8.92 -28.28 2.22
CA ALA A 185 -8.77 -29.55 1.50
C ALA A 185 -7.48 -30.29 1.88
N GLU A 186 -6.37 -29.56 1.99
CA GLU A 186 -5.11 -30.14 2.48
C GLU A 186 -5.10 -30.46 3.96
N PHE A 187 -6.02 -29.93 4.77
CA PHE A 187 -6.13 -30.25 6.19
C PHE A 187 -6.89 -31.58 6.36
N GLU A 188 -8.03 -31.71 5.70
CA GLU A 188 -8.91 -32.88 5.78
C GLU A 188 -8.27 -34.13 5.17
N GLY A 189 -7.48 -33.97 4.09
CA GLY A 189 -6.83 -35.09 3.41
C GLY A 189 -5.57 -35.65 4.08
N ARG A 190 -5.18 -35.20 5.29
CA ARG A 190 -3.89 -35.56 5.91
C ARG A 190 -4.04 -36.69 6.91
N SER A 191 -3.32 -37.78 6.65
CA SER A 191 -3.14 -38.88 7.60
C SER A 191 -1.81 -38.82 8.37
N ARG A 192 -0.87 -37.96 7.95
CA ARG A 192 0.46 -37.83 8.56
C ARG A 192 0.92 -36.36 8.61
N PRO A 193 1.68 -35.96 9.65
CA PRO A 193 2.16 -34.58 9.78
C PRO A 193 2.99 -34.14 8.58
N CYS A 194 2.79 -32.90 8.14
CA CYS A 194 3.48 -32.35 6.98
C CYS A 194 4.83 -31.72 7.36
N MET A 195 5.56 -31.26 6.34
CA MET A 195 6.85 -30.60 6.52
C MET A 195 6.78 -29.38 7.46
N GLN A 196 5.66 -28.63 7.47
CA GLN A 196 5.50 -27.47 8.36
C GLN A 196 5.57 -27.85 9.84
N TYR A 197 5.07 -29.04 10.21
CA TYR A 197 5.21 -29.57 11.56
C TYR A 197 6.67 -29.94 11.86
N GLN A 198 7.32 -30.66 10.94
CA GLN A 198 8.71 -31.10 11.09
C GLN A 198 9.69 -29.93 11.29
N ILE A 199 9.45 -28.80 10.61
CA ILE A 199 10.27 -27.59 10.74
C ILE A 199 9.78 -26.64 11.84
N LYS A 200 8.90 -27.11 12.75
CA LYS A 200 8.35 -26.37 13.90
C LYS A 200 7.67 -25.06 13.52
N ARG A 201 6.77 -25.11 12.54
CA ARG A 201 5.93 -23.98 12.09
C ARG A 201 4.43 -24.25 12.18
N CYS A 202 4.05 -25.46 12.53
CA CYS A 202 2.67 -25.89 12.68
C CYS A 202 2.61 -26.92 13.82
N SER A 203 1.57 -26.90 14.63
CA SER A 203 1.31 -27.91 15.68
C SER A 203 0.56 -29.16 15.17
N ALA A 204 0.38 -29.28 13.85
CA ALA A 204 -0.31 -30.38 13.19
C ALA A 204 -1.72 -30.72 13.74
N PRO A 205 -2.63 -29.72 13.85
CA PRO A 205 -4.03 -29.98 14.23
C PRO A 205 -4.74 -30.94 13.26
N CYS A 206 -4.30 -31.03 12.00
CA CYS A 206 -4.88 -31.95 11.00
C CYS A 206 -4.67 -33.43 11.34
N CYS A 207 -3.71 -33.76 12.20
CA CYS A 207 -3.42 -35.13 12.62
C CYS A 207 -3.73 -35.36 14.11
N GLY A 208 -4.42 -34.42 14.77
CA GLY A 208 -4.77 -34.53 16.19
C GLY A 208 -3.56 -34.49 17.14
N LEU A 209 -2.41 -33.95 16.73
CA LEU A 209 -1.22 -33.83 17.58
C LEU A 209 -1.31 -32.69 18.61
N ILE A 210 -2.37 -31.89 18.55
CA ILE A 210 -2.72 -30.84 19.49
C ILE A 210 -4.23 -30.88 19.69
N ALA A 211 -4.69 -30.65 20.92
CA ALA A 211 -6.11 -30.57 21.21
C ALA A 211 -6.75 -29.35 20.50
N PRO A 212 -8.00 -29.44 20.01
CA PRO A 212 -8.68 -28.31 19.37
C PRO A 212 -8.74 -27.05 20.24
N GLU A 213 -8.89 -27.21 21.55
CA GLU A 213 -8.98 -26.15 22.54
C GLU A 213 -7.62 -25.43 22.69
N GLU A 214 -6.54 -26.18 22.88
CA GLU A 214 -5.17 -25.65 22.94
C GLU A 214 -4.79 -24.94 21.62
N TYR A 215 -5.20 -25.51 20.48
CA TYR A 215 -4.98 -24.87 19.19
C TYR A 215 -5.68 -23.52 19.09
N ARG A 216 -6.90 -23.43 19.63
CA ARG A 216 -7.68 -22.19 19.65
C ARG A 216 -7.03 -21.13 20.53
N GLU A 217 -6.44 -21.51 21.65
CA GLU A 217 -5.65 -20.59 22.49
C GLU A 217 -4.46 -20.00 21.71
N LEU A 218 -3.72 -20.82 20.95
CA LEU A 218 -2.63 -20.33 20.09
C LEU A 218 -3.13 -19.32 19.04
N VAL A 219 -4.32 -19.57 18.47
CA VAL A 219 -4.94 -18.65 17.52
C VAL A 219 -5.30 -17.33 18.21
N ASP A 220 -5.93 -17.38 19.38
CA ASP A 220 -6.34 -16.17 20.09
C ASP A 220 -5.14 -15.37 20.60
N GLN A 221 -4.05 -16.02 21.02
CA GLN A 221 -2.78 -15.37 21.32
C GLN A 221 -2.20 -14.67 20.08
N ALA A 222 -2.21 -15.33 18.92
CA ALA A 222 -1.75 -14.73 17.67
C ALA A 222 -2.61 -13.52 17.28
N ARG A 223 -3.93 -13.60 17.45
CA ARG A 223 -4.87 -12.50 17.18
C ARG A 223 -4.64 -11.34 18.15
N LEU A 224 -4.51 -11.60 19.45
CA LEU A 224 -4.25 -10.59 20.47
C LEU A 224 -2.93 -9.88 20.20
N PHE A 225 -1.88 -10.65 19.91
CA PHE A 225 -0.57 -10.12 19.55
C PHE A 225 -0.66 -9.23 18.31
N MET A 226 -1.33 -9.68 17.25
CA MET A 226 -1.48 -8.90 16.01
C MET A 226 -2.36 -7.65 16.19
N ARG A 227 -3.33 -7.68 17.10
CA ARG A 227 -4.14 -6.51 17.49
C ARG A 227 -3.37 -5.52 18.38
N GLY A 228 -2.53 -6.01 19.29
CA GLY A 228 -1.67 -5.21 20.16
C GLY A 228 -0.41 -4.65 19.48
N ARG A 229 0.00 -5.21 18.35
CA ARG A 229 1.21 -4.88 17.57
C ARG A 229 1.09 -3.68 16.63
N SER A 230 0.19 -2.72 16.85
CA SER A 230 0.12 -1.62 15.87
C SER A 230 1.29 -0.63 15.95
N ASN A 231 1.93 -0.38 17.11
CA ASN A 231 3.09 0.54 17.21
C ASN A 231 4.12 0.14 18.29
N LYS A 232 3.67 -0.13 19.53
CA LYS A 232 4.55 -0.30 20.70
C LYS A 232 5.58 -1.43 20.56
N LEU A 233 5.17 -2.57 19.99
CA LEU A 233 6.03 -3.75 19.86
C LEU A 233 7.01 -3.71 18.67
N GLN A 234 6.83 -2.77 17.72
CA GLN A 234 7.85 -2.50 16.70
C GLN A 234 9.00 -1.70 17.30
N ASP A 235 8.68 -0.72 18.14
CA ASP A 235 9.68 0.07 18.88
C ASP A 235 10.43 -0.78 19.91
N ASP A 236 9.74 -1.65 20.64
CA ASP A 236 10.36 -2.50 21.64
C ASP A 236 11.26 -3.59 21.01
N LEU A 237 10.83 -4.22 19.90
CA LEU A 237 11.65 -5.20 19.19
C LEU A 237 12.87 -4.56 18.49
N ALA A 238 12.72 -3.32 17.98
CA ALA A 238 13.85 -2.56 17.45
C ALA A 238 14.87 -2.21 18.54
N LYS A 239 14.40 -1.86 19.75
CA LYS A 239 15.27 -1.63 20.91
C LYS A 239 15.95 -2.90 21.38
N GLU A 240 15.23 -4.02 21.48
CA GLU A 240 15.82 -5.31 21.89
C GLU A 240 16.86 -5.82 20.88
N MET A 241 16.62 -5.67 19.58
CA MET A 241 17.60 -6.00 18.53
C MET A 241 18.83 -5.08 18.57
N GLN A 242 18.67 -3.79 18.90
CA GLN A 242 19.78 -2.85 19.05
C GLN A 242 20.62 -3.17 20.30
N VAL A 243 19.97 -3.54 21.41
CA VAL A 243 20.65 -3.97 22.64
C VAL A 243 21.42 -5.28 22.40
N ALA A 244 20.82 -6.25 21.71
CA ALA A 244 21.49 -7.51 21.37
C ALA A 244 22.65 -7.33 20.37
N SER A 245 22.58 -6.33 19.47
CA SER A 245 23.66 -6.00 18.53
C SER A 245 24.81 -5.20 19.17
N ASN A 246 24.54 -4.46 20.25
CA ASN A 246 25.55 -3.70 20.98
C ASN A 246 26.20 -4.54 22.10
N ALA A 247 25.64 -5.70 22.41
CA ALA A 247 26.18 -6.69 23.35
C ALA A 247 27.07 -7.75 22.67
N LEU A 248 27.36 -7.56 21.37
CA LEU A 248 28.36 -8.24 20.56
C LEU A 248 29.51 -7.28 20.28
#